data_AF-C1BNJ6-F1
#
_entry.id   AF-C1BNJ6-F1
#
_cell.length_a   1.000
_cell.length_b   1.000
_cell.length_c   1.000
_cell.angle_alpha   90.00
_cell.angle_beta   90.00
_cell.angle_gamma   90.00
#
_symmetry.space_group_name_H-M   'P 1'
#
loop_
_entity.id
_entity.type
_entity.pdbx_description
1 polymer ?
#
loop_
_entity_poly.entity_id
_entity_poly.type
_entity_poly.pdbx_seq_one_letter_code
_entity_poly.pdbx_strand_id
1 'polypeptide(L)'
;MPTYELNLVLRKMARPETVTALQRAASLVMKEGYIRNMESFGERRFPQTTEFRGERHSEGTYFLMKVDVPVSRLNPILSELTLDGDFIRKKFISVKEKPDPVCTLEEELLPPSKRPSVQEMIRMGRRPPRFKKNFKSLTGLDYNPFHR
;
A
#
# COMPACT_ATOMS: atom_id res chain seq x y z
N MET A 1 -14.06 1.99 16.59
CA MET A 1 -13.01 2.90 16.09
C MET A 1 -12.28 2.17 14.97
N PRO A 2 -12.07 2.79 13.79
CA PRO A 2 -11.34 2.16 12.70
C PRO A 2 -9.85 1.96 13.05
N THR A 3 -9.27 0.90 12.50
CA THR A 3 -7.86 0.56 12.65
C THR A 3 -7.01 1.32 11.63
N TYR A 4 -5.94 1.95 12.10
CA TYR A 4 -4.94 2.62 11.28
C TYR A 4 -3.55 2.09 11.55
N GLU A 5 -2.68 2.20 10.56
CA GLU A 5 -1.25 2.04 10.69
C GLU A 5 -0.60 3.43 10.76
N LEU A 6 0.03 3.72 11.88
CA LEU A 6 0.86 4.90 12.07
C LEU A 6 2.31 4.52 11.77
N ASN A 7 2.78 4.99 10.62
CA ASN A 7 4.17 4.86 10.20
C ASN A 7 4.99 6.00 10.82
N LEU A 8 5.98 5.64 11.63
CA LEU A 8 6.90 6.57 12.28
C LEU A 8 8.32 6.31 11.80
N VAL A 9 8.97 7.38 11.38
CA VAL A 9 10.39 7.40 11.04
C VAL A 9 11.07 8.41 11.94
N LEU A 10 11.92 7.91 12.83
CA LEU A 10 12.70 8.74 13.75
C LEU A 10 14.07 9.03 13.14
N ARG A 11 14.66 10.16 13.52
CA ARG A 11 16.09 10.38 13.30
C ARG A 11 16.91 9.33 14.04
N LYS A 12 18.10 9.03 13.52
CA LYS A 12 19.03 8.12 14.21
C LYS A 12 19.47 8.75 15.54
N MET A 13 19.22 8.06 16.64
CA MET A 13 19.51 8.51 17.99
C MET A 13 19.86 7.31 18.88
N ALA A 14 20.34 7.57 20.09
CA ALA A 14 20.63 6.50 21.03
C ALA A 14 19.35 5.77 21.47
N ARG A 15 19.46 4.49 21.82
CA ARG A 15 18.33 3.68 22.30
C ARG A 15 17.47 4.35 23.38
N PRO A 16 18.02 4.96 24.45
CA PRO A 16 17.17 5.62 25.45
C PRO A 16 16.35 6.77 24.86
N GLU A 17 16.92 7.57 23.96
CA GLU A 17 16.24 8.67 23.28
C GLU A 17 15.13 8.15 22.35
N THR A 18 15.36 7.03 21.64
CA THR A 18 14.29 6.44 20.82
C THR A 18 13.11 6.00 21.67
N VAL A 19 13.36 5.45 22.85
CA VAL A 19 12.30 4.96 23.74
C VAL A 19 11.50 6.13 24.30
N THR A 20 12.15 7.22 24.70
CA THR A 20 11.44 8.42 25.18
C THR A 20 10.62 9.09 24.08
N ALA A 21 11.14 9.16 22.85
CA ALA A 21 10.40 9.66 21.70
C ALA A 21 9.16 8.81 21.41
N LEU A 22 9.31 7.48 21.38
CA LEU A 22 8.19 6.55 21.19
C LEU A 22 7.19 6.61 22.35
N GLN A 23 7.64 6.78 23.58
CA GLN A 23 6.77 6.91 24.74
C GLN A 23 5.90 8.17 24.62
N ARG A 24 6.45 9.30 24.14
CA ARG A 24 5.69 10.52 23.86
C ARG A 24 4.62 10.29 22.80
N ALA A 25 4.98 9.67 21.67
CA ALA A 25 4.02 9.33 20.61
C ALA A 25 2.95 8.34 21.07
N ALA A 26 3.33 7.29 21.80
CA ALA A 26 2.40 6.31 22.33
C ALA A 26 1.44 6.94 23.35
N SER A 27 1.94 7.78 24.26
CA SER A 27 1.11 8.49 25.23
C SER A 27 0.09 9.40 24.56
N LEU A 28 0.47 10.06 23.46
CA LEU A 28 -0.44 10.87 22.66
C LEU A 28 -1.56 10.04 22.03
N VAL A 29 -1.22 8.91 21.41
CA VAL A 29 -2.21 8.00 20.81
C VAL A 29 -3.12 7.40 21.88
N MET A 30 -2.57 7.00 23.04
CA MET A 30 -3.33 6.39 24.13
C MET A 30 -4.34 7.33 24.79
N LYS A 31 -4.16 8.66 24.68
CA LYS A 31 -5.16 9.63 25.17
C LYS A 31 -6.47 9.60 24.38
N GLU A 32 -6.40 9.26 23.09
CA GLU A 32 -7.50 9.39 22.13
C GLU A 32 -7.95 8.05 21.54
N GLY A 33 -7.25 6.96 21.85
CA GLY A 33 -7.44 5.66 21.23
C GLY A 33 -6.63 4.54 21.89
N TYR A 34 -6.50 3.43 21.18
CA TYR A 34 -5.84 2.21 21.65
C TYR A 34 -4.72 1.76 20.71
N ILE A 35 -3.61 1.25 21.25
CA ILE A 35 -2.50 0.71 20.46
C ILE A 35 -2.59 -0.81 20.48
N ARG A 36 -2.78 -1.44 19.31
CA ARG A 36 -2.87 -2.90 19.16
C ARG A 36 -1.51 -3.57 19.12
N ASN A 37 -0.60 -3.02 18.32
CA ASN A 37 0.73 -3.57 18.15
C ASN A 37 1.73 -2.46 17.86
N MET A 38 2.98 -2.67 18.25
CA MET A 38 4.11 -1.83 17.91
C MET A 38 5.26 -2.72 17.41
N GLU A 39 5.66 -2.51 16.17
CA GLU A 39 6.70 -3.28 15.49
C GLU A 39 7.88 -2.36 15.16
N SER A 40 9.10 -2.85 15.39
CA SER A 40 10.32 -2.15 14.96
C SER A 40 10.86 -2.79 13.68
N PHE A 41 11.07 -1.98 12.65
CA PHE A 41 11.73 -2.40 11.40
C PHE A 41 13.25 -2.16 11.41
N GLY A 42 13.77 -1.64 12.52
CA GLY A 42 15.18 -1.36 12.73
C GLY A 42 15.66 -0.05 12.12
N GLU A 43 16.97 0.15 12.21
CA GLU A 43 17.68 1.27 11.61
C GLU A 43 18.00 0.95 10.14
N ARG A 44 17.62 1.83 9.22
CA ARG A 44 17.88 1.66 7.79
C ARG A 44 18.31 2.99 7.17
N ARG A 45 19.08 2.88 6.09
CA ARG A 45 19.41 4.03 5.24
C ARG A 45 18.19 4.45 4.44
N PHE A 46 17.99 5.75 4.31
CA PHE A 46 16.98 6.30 3.42
C PHE A 46 17.37 6.06 1.96
N PRO A 47 16.40 5.82 1.07
CA PRO A 47 16.66 5.76 -0.38
C PRO A 47 17.28 7.06 -0.92
N GLN A 48 16.89 8.20 -0.33
CA GLN A 48 17.41 9.52 -0.62
C GLN A 48 17.60 10.29 0.68
N THR A 49 18.70 11.04 0.79
CA THR A 49 18.95 11.93 1.92
C THR A 49 17.77 12.87 2.10
N THR A 50 17.14 12.81 3.27
CA THR A 50 15.98 13.63 3.62
C THR A 50 16.45 14.79 4.47
N GLU A 51 16.05 16.01 4.12
CA GLU A 51 16.29 17.18 4.96
C GLU A 51 15.10 17.39 5.89
N PHE A 52 15.35 17.57 7.18
CA PHE A 52 14.33 17.86 8.17
C PHE A 52 14.88 18.88 9.16
N ARG A 53 14.16 20.01 9.34
CA ARG A 53 14.55 21.11 10.23
C ARG A 53 15.99 21.62 10.02
N GLY A 54 16.45 21.63 8.76
CA GLY A 54 17.79 22.10 8.38
C GLY A 54 18.90 21.06 8.57
N GLU A 55 18.59 19.87 9.08
CA GLU A 55 19.52 18.75 9.18
C GLU A 55 19.28 17.74 8.05
N ARG A 56 20.38 17.26 7.46
CA ARG A 56 20.34 16.22 6.42
C ARG A 56 20.49 14.85 7.07
N HIS A 57 19.45 14.04 6.97
CA HIS A 57 19.44 12.67 7.49
C HIS A 57 19.61 11.66 6.35
N SER A 58 20.61 10.80 6.47
CA SER A 58 20.86 9.66 5.58
C SER A 58 20.34 8.34 6.14
N GLU A 59 20.12 8.28 7.46
CA GLU A 59 19.69 7.10 8.20
C GLU A 59 18.54 7.45 9.15
N GLY A 60 17.67 6.49 9.42
CA GLY A 60 16.58 6.64 10.36
C GLY A 60 16.08 5.31 10.91
N THR A 61 15.36 5.38 12.02
CA THR A 61 14.78 4.21 12.69
C THR A 61 13.31 4.12 12.37
N TYR A 62 12.87 2.95 11.89
CA TYR A 62 11.52 2.73 11.39
C TYR A 62 10.68 1.99 12.42
N PHE A 63 9.49 2.53 12.70
CA PHE A 63 8.49 1.92 13.57
C PHE A 63 7.12 1.93 12.92
N LEU A 64 6.37 0.86 13.16
CA LEU A 64 4.98 0.71 12.77
C LEU A 64 4.14 0.53 14.03
N MET A 65 3.12 1.37 14.17
CA MET A 65 2.13 1.24 15.24
C MET A 65 0.76 0.97 14.63
N LYS A 66 0.13 -0.15 15.02
CA LYS A 66 -1.27 -0.43 14.70
C LYS A 66 -2.14 0.18 15.79
N VAL A 67 -2.99 1.13 15.43
CA VAL A 67 -3.72 1.98 16.36
C VAL A 67 -5.19 2.08 15.99
N ASP A 68 -6.07 2.06 17.00
CA ASP A 68 -7.50 2.27 16.85
C ASP A 68 -7.82 3.67 17.35
N VAL A 69 -8.15 4.58 16.44
CA VAL A 69 -8.35 6.01 16.73
C VAL A 69 -9.59 6.50 15.98
N PRO A 70 -10.42 7.38 16.54
CA PRO A 70 -11.53 7.98 15.81
C PRO A 70 -11.02 8.94 14.73
N VAL A 71 -11.72 9.01 13.59
CA VAL A 71 -11.30 9.82 12.42
C VAL A 71 -11.08 11.29 12.77
N SER A 72 -11.88 11.83 13.69
CA SER A 72 -11.79 13.22 14.16
C SER A 72 -10.47 13.56 14.86
N ARG A 73 -9.80 12.56 15.46
CA ARG A 73 -8.56 12.76 16.24
C ARG A 73 -7.28 12.53 15.45
N LEU A 74 -7.37 12.07 14.20
CA LEU A 74 -6.18 11.85 13.36
C LEU A 74 -5.38 13.14 13.11
N ASN A 75 -6.07 14.22 12.75
CA ASN A 75 -5.42 15.50 12.44
C ASN A 75 -4.76 16.15 13.68
N PRO A 76 -5.44 16.24 14.84
CA PRO A 76 -4.80 16.69 16.09
C PRO A 76 -3.53 15.91 16.44
N ILE A 77 -3.58 14.57 16.42
CA ILE A 77 -2.42 13.73 16.74
C ILE A 77 -1.28 13.96 15.74
N LEU A 78 -1.60 14.04 14.44
CA LEU A 78 -0.60 14.32 13.41
C LEU A 78 0.05 15.70 13.62
N SER A 79 -0.73 16.70 14.02
CA SER A 79 -0.23 18.05 14.27
C SER A 79 0.76 18.09 15.44
N GLU A 80 0.44 17.43 16.55
CA GLU A 80 1.33 17.32 17.71
C GLU A 80 2.62 16.54 17.37
N LEU A 81 2.53 15.43 16.63
CA LEU A 81 3.69 14.68 16.14
C LEU A 81 4.54 15.47 15.14
N THR A 82 3.97 16.49 14.49
CA THR A 82 4.71 17.37 13.56
C THR A 82 5.51 18.44 14.30
N LEU A 83 5.01 18.87 15.46
CA LEU A 83 5.73 19.77 16.35
C LEU A 83 6.92 19.09 17.03
N ASP A 84 6.89 17.77 17.17
CA ASP A 84 8.04 17.00 17.65
C ASP A 84 9.17 16.96 16.60
N GLY A 85 10.40 17.23 17.05
CA GLY A 85 11.60 17.29 16.23
C GLY A 85 12.25 15.93 15.98
N ASP A 86 11.85 14.91 16.72
CA ASP A 86 12.45 13.58 16.60
C ASP A 86 11.86 12.75 15.45
N PHE A 87 10.64 13.08 15.02
CA PHE A 87 9.93 12.37 13.94
C PHE A 87 10.11 13.05 12.58
N ILE A 88 10.96 12.46 11.75
CA ILE A 88 11.19 12.89 10.37
C ILE A 88 9.93 12.67 9.52
N ARG A 89 9.36 11.44 9.54
CA ARG A 89 8.13 11.11 8.79
C ARG A 89 7.10 10.50 9.73
N LYS A 90 5.86 10.97 9.56
CA LYS A 90 4.68 10.52 10.30
C LYS A 90 3.52 10.43 9.34
N LYS A 91 2.86 9.27 9.25
CA LYS A 91 1.73 9.08 8.36
C LYS A 91 0.77 8.02 8.89
N PHE A 92 -0.52 8.38 8.92
CA PHE A 92 -1.59 7.41 9.09
C PHE A 92 -1.96 6.78 7.75
N ILE A 93 -2.08 5.46 7.74
CA ILE A 93 -2.56 4.66 6.62
C ILE A 93 -3.77 3.88 7.10
N SER A 94 -4.84 3.87 6.32
CA SER A 94 -5.99 3.02 6.59
C SER A 94 -5.64 1.57 6.27
N VAL A 95 -5.80 0.70 7.27
CA VAL A 95 -5.59 -0.74 7.07
C VAL A 95 -6.84 -1.28 6.39
N LYS A 96 -6.68 -1.74 5.15
CA LYS A 96 -7.64 -2.63 4.52
C LYS A 96 -7.07 -4.03 4.66
N GLU A 97 -7.74 -4.89 5.43
CA GLU A 97 -7.40 -6.30 5.48
C GLU A 97 -7.54 -6.84 4.05
N LYS A 98 -6.40 -7.17 3.43
CA LYS A 98 -6.42 -7.90 2.17
C LYS A 98 -6.74 -9.35 2.54
N PRO A 99 -7.69 -9.99 1.85
CA PRO A 99 -7.87 -11.42 2.02
C PRO A 99 -6.56 -12.11 1.65
N ASP A 100 -6.22 -13.17 2.39
CA ASP A 100 -5.03 -13.95 2.07
C ASP A 100 -5.13 -14.44 0.63
N PRO A 101 -4.08 -14.23 -0.19
CA PRO A 101 -4.11 -14.73 -1.56
C PRO A 101 -4.18 -16.26 -1.51
N VAL A 102 -5.21 -16.83 -2.14
CA VAL A 102 -5.27 -18.28 -2.35
C VAL A 102 -4.08 -18.67 -3.22
N CYS A 103 -3.29 -19.64 -2.76
CA CYS A 103 -2.15 -20.13 -3.52
C CYS A 103 -2.65 -20.90 -4.76
N THR A 104 -2.53 -20.31 -5.95
CA THR A 104 -2.89 -20.93 -7.24
C THR A 104 -1.68 -21.50 -7.98
N LEU A 105 -0.52 -21.63 -7.33
CA LEU A 105 0.74 -22.02 -7.99
C LEU A 105 0.65 -23.41 -8.64
N GLU A 106 -0.01 -24.36 -7.99
CA GLU A 106 -0.22 -25.71 -8.51
C GLU A 106 -0.96 -25.70 -9.85
N GLU A 107 -1.98 -24.84 -9.97
CA GLU A 107 -2.77 -24.69 -11.19
C GLU A 107 -1.95 -24.06 -12.34
N GLU A 108 -1.07 -23.12 -12.01
CA GLU A 108 -0.18 -22.46 -12.98
C GLU A 108 0.96 -23.35 -13.46
N LEU A 109 1.38 -24.34 -12.66
CA LEU A 109 2.41 -25.30 -13.05
C LEU A 109 1.89 -26.37 -14.02
N LEU A 110 0.57 -26.54 -14.15
CA LEU A 110 -0.01 -27.45 -15.14
C LEU A 110 0.41 -27.08 -16.57
N PRO A 111 0.47 -28.04 -17.51
CA PRO A 111 0.66 -27.74 -18.92
C PRO A 111 -0.41 -26.77 -19.43
N PRO A 112 -0.10 -25.89 -20.41
CA PRO A 112 -1.01 -24.83 -20.84
C PRO A 112 -2.43 -25.31 -21.18
N SER A 113 -2.58 -26.49 -21.78
CA SER A 113 -3.89 -27.07 -22.13
C SER A 113 -4.78 -27.42 -20.92
N LYS A 114 -4.17 -27.66 -19.75
CA LYS A 114 -4.87 -28.07 -18.52
C LYS A 114 -5.07 -26.92 -17.53
N ARG A 115 -4.50 -25.75 -17.77
CA ARG A 115 -4.65 -24.59 -16.87
C ARG A 115 -6.08 -24.06 -16.90
N PRO A 116 -6.70 -23.74 -15.75
CA PRO A 116 -8.07 -23.24 -15.69
C PRO A 116 -8.23 -21.91 -16.43
N SER A 117 -7.28 -20.98 -16.27
CA SER A 117 -7.25 -19.69 -16.97
C SER A 117 -7.27 -19.85 -18.50
N VAL A 118 -6.47 -20.78 -19.04
CA VAL A 118 -6.40 -21.06 -20.48
C VAL A 118 -7.65 -21.74 -20.99
N GLN A 119 -8.21 -22.68 -20.22
CA GLN A 119 -9.47 -23.34 -20.57
C GLN A 119 -10.63 -22.33 -20.63
N GLU A 120 -10.67 -21.37 -19.70
CA GLU A 120 -11.63 -20.27 -19.74
C GLU A 120 -11.46 -19.40 -20.99
N MET A 121 -10.23 -19.04 -21.36
CA MET A 121 -9.96 -18.30 -22.59
C MET A 121 -10.42 -19.06 -23.84
N ILE A 122 -10.13 -20.36 -23.92
CA ILE A 122 -10.58 -21.22 -25.01
C ILE A 122 -12.12 -21.27 -25.04
N ARG A 123 -12.77 -21.41 -23.88
CA ARG A 123 -14.23 -21.41 -23.77
C ARG A 123 -14.83 -20.09 -24.22
N MET A 124 -14.25 -18.95 -23.85
CA MET A 124 -14.67 -17.63 -24.29
C MET A 124 -14.48 -17.44 -25.80
N GLY A 125 -13.33 -17.86 -26.35
CA GLY A 125 -13.03 -17.77 -27.78
C GLY A 125 -13.89 -18.70 -28.64
N ARG A 126 -14.33 -19.85 -28.10
CA ARG A 126 -15.27 -20.76 -28.77
C ARG A 126 -16.72 -20.25 -28.76
N ARG A 127 -17.05 -19.22 -27.98
CA ARG A 127 -18.39 -18.63 -28.02
C ARG A 127 -18.63 -18.06 -29.41
N PRO A 128 -19.77 -18.36 -30.05
CA PRO A 128 -20.05 -17.82 -31.37
C PRO A 128 -20.06 -16.29 -31.29
N PRO A 129 -19.50 -15.60 -32.30
CA PRO A 129 -19.52 -14.14 -32.31
C PRO A 129 -20.96 -13.65 -32.27
N ARG A 130 -21.22 -12.58 -31.51
CA ARG A 130 -22.56 -11.96 -31.44
C ARG A 130 -23.06 -11.54 -32.82
N PHE A 131 -22.15 -11.13 -33.70
CA PHE A 131 -22.45 -10.78 -35.08
C PHE A 131 -22.02 -11.92 -36.00
N LYS A 132 -23.00 -12.62 -36.58
CA LYS A 132 -22.78 -13.69 -37.58
C LYS A 132 -22.76 -13.18 -39.02
N LYS A 133 -23.23 -11.94 -39.24
CA LYS A 133 -23.29 -11.34 -40.58
C LYS A 133 -21.97 -10.64 -40.84
N ASN A 134 -21.29 -11.05 -41.90
CA ASN A 134 -20.17 -10.28 -42.44
C ASN A 134 -20.70 -8.91 -42.88
N PHE A 135 -20.19 -7.84 -42.28
CA PHE A 135 -20.50 -6.49 -42.71
C PHE A 135 -19.93 -6.28 -44.10
N LYS A 136 -20.79 -6.30 -45.11
CA LYS A 136 -20.42 -5.93 -46.48
C LYS A 136 -20.46 -4.41 -46.56
N SER A 137 -19.32 -3.78 -46.80
CA SER A 137 -19.23 -2.32 -46.98
C SER A 137 -20.01 -1.82 -48.21
N LEU A 138 -20.43 -2.72 -49.12
CA LEU A 138 -21.16 -2.42 -50.36
C LEU A 138 -20.45 -1.37 -51.25
N THR A 139 -19.15 -1.16 -51.04
CA THR A 139 -18.34 -0.15 -51.72
C THR A 139 -17.89 -0.58 -53.13
N GLY A 140 -18.13 -1.83 -53.52
CA GLY A 140 -17.63 -2.39 -54.80
C GLY A 140 -16.11 -2.53 -54.87
N LEU A 141 -15.42 -2.33 -53.74
CA LEU A 141 -13.97 -2.43 -53.59
C LEU A 141 -13.63 -3.65 -52.72
N ASP A 142 -12.58 -4.39 -53.07
CA ASP A 142 -12.12 -5.58 -52.32
C ASP A 142 -11.47 -5.24 -50.97
N TYR A 143 -11.37 -3.96 -50.62
CA TYR A 143 -10.80 -3.48 -49.36
C TYR A 143 -11.72 -2.45 -48.67
N ASN A 144 -11.58 -2.29 -47.35
CA ASN A 144 -12.35 -1.31 -46.58
C ASN A 144 -11.62 0.05 -46.58
N PRO A 145 -12.15 1.11 -47.24
CA PRO A 145 -11.45 2.39 -47.38
C PRO A 145 -11.38 3.22 -46.08
N PHE A 146 -12.06 2.81 -45.01
CA PHE A 146 -12.11 3.53 -43.74
C PHE A 146 -11.19 2.94 -42.65
N HIS A 147 -10.52 1.81 -42.92
CA HIS A 147 -9.45 1.28 -42.09
C HIS A 147 -8.14 1.36 -42.87
N ARG A 148 -7.34 2.39 -42.57
CA ARG A 148 -5.90 2.37 -42.83
C ARG A 148 -5.19 1.66 -41.68
#